data_AF-A0A0W1AZV1-F1
#
_entry.id   AF-A0A0W1AZV1-F1
#
_cell.length_a   1.000
_cell.length_b   1.000
_cell.length_c   1.000
_cell.angle_alpha   90.00
_cell.angle_beta   90.00
_cell.angle_gamma   90.00
#
_symmetry.space_group_name_H-M   'P 1'
#
loop_
_entity.id
_entity.type
_entity.pdbx_description
1 polymer ?
#
loop_
_entity_poly.entity_id
_entity_poly.type
_entity_poly.pdbx_seq_one_letter_code
_entity_poly.pdbx_strand_id
1 'polypeptide(L)' 'MPYFTYDHIRFYYEDDGGDGEPFIFLYGLGGDVNQTFGLMKESNHIRRISLDFRGHGKTVAFGHADDFSFKQFAEV' A
#
# COMPACT_ATOMS: atom_id res chain seq x y z
N MET A 1 -12.06 -7.51 0.04
CA MET A 1 -12.24 -6.58 1.19
C MET A 1 -10.84 -6.14 1.61
N PRO A 2 -10.31 -5.02 1.13
CA PRO A 2 -8.86 -4.94 1.03
C PRO A 2 -8.29 -4.05 2.14
N TYR A 3 -8.51 -4.50 3.39
CA TYR A 3 -7.85 -3.89 4.54
C TYR A 3 -7.20 -4.96 5.40
N PHE A 4 -6.05 -4.65 5.99
CA PHE A 4 -5.46 -5.41 7.09
C PHE A 4 -5.18 -4.49 8.27
N THR A 5 -5.00 -5.06 9.46
CA THR A 5 -4.70 -4.30 10.67
C THR A 5 -3.30 -4.65 11.15
N TYR A 6 -2.48 -3.63 11.38
CA TYR A 6 -1.15 -3.74 11.96
C TYR A 6 -0.89 -2.52 12.85
N ASP A 7 -0.26 -2.72 14.00
CA ASP A 7 0.01 -1.65 14.98
C ASP A 7 -1.21 -0.75 15.28
N HIS A 8 -2.37 -1.37 15.48
CA HIS A 8 -3.66 -0.69 15.72
C HIS A 8 -4.16 0.21 14.57
N ILE A 9 -3.45 0.28 13.45
CA ILE A 9 -3.81 1.02 12.24
C ILE A 9 -4.46 0.06 11.23
N ARG A 10 -5.53 0.53 10.60
CA ARG A 10 -6.21 -0.21 9.52
C ARG A 10 -5.70 0.30 8.18
N PHE A 11 -4.86 -0.50 7.53
CA PHE A 11 -4.24 -0.19 6.26
C PHE A 11 -5.13 -0.63 5.11
N TYR A 12 -5.37 0.28 4.16
CA TYR A 12 -5.96 -0.05 2.87
C TYR A 12 -4.90 -0.61 1.94
N TYR A 13 -5.29 -1.60 1.15
CA TYR A 13 -4.48 -2.08 0.05
C TYR A 13 -5.36 -2.28 -1.19
N GLU A 14 -4.73 -2.49 -2.32
CA GLU A 14 -5.34 -2.97 -3.55
C GLU A 14 -4.59 -4.22 -3.98
N ASP A 15 -5.33 -5.20 -4.49
CA ASP A 15 -4.83 -6.48 -4.94
C ASP A 15 -5.72 -6.93 -6.09
N ASP A 16 -5.13 -7.06 -7.28
CA ASP A 16 -5.90 -7.43 -8.47
C ASP A 16 -6.26 -8.92 -8.53
N GLY A 17 -5.78 -9.71 -7.57
CA GLY A 17 -6.10 -11.14 -7.47
C GLY A 17 -5.51 -11.98 -8.61
N GLY A 18 -4.53 -11.48 -9.36
CA GLY A 18 -3.83 -12.25 -10.37
C GLY A 18 -3.07 -13.45 -9.77
N ASP A 19 -2.87 -14.49 -10.57
CA ASP A 19 -2.12 -15.70 -10.19
C ASP A 19 -0.61 -15.60 -10.50
N GLY A 20 -0.13 -14.43 -10.93
CA GLY A 20 1.27 -14.17 -11.26
C GLY A 20 2.17 -13.98 -10.03
N GLU A 21 3.44 -13.69 -10.27
CA GLU A 21 4.40 -13.37 -9.21
C GLU A 21 3.93 -12.13 -8.43
N PRO A 22 3.82 -12.18 -7.10
CA PRO A 22 3.40 -11.02 -6.30
C PRO A 22 4.43 -9.90 -6.42
N PHE A 23 3.97 -8.72 -6.85
CA PHE A 23 4.80 -7.52 -6.91
C PHE A 23 4.13 -6.39 -6.14
N ILE A 24 4.84 -5.88 -5.14
CA ILE A 24 4.38 -4.77 -4.29
C ILE A 24 4.86 -3.46 -4.91
N PHE A 25 3.91 -2.64 -5.35
CA PHE A 25 4.17 -1.30 -5.84
C PHE A 25 3.97 -0.29 -4.71
N LEU A 26 5.01 0.49 -4.44
CA LEU A 26 4.98 1.55 -3.44
C LEU A 26 5.06 2.91 -4.14
N TYR A 27 4.19 3.84 -3.75
CA TYR A 27 4.23 5.20 -4.23
C TYR A 27 5.24 6.07 -3.46
N GLY A 28 5.53 7.25 -4.00
CA GLY A 28 6.33 8.27 -3.33
C GLY A 28 5.48 9.25 -2.51
N LEU A 29 6.14 10.17 -1.79
CA LEU A 29 5.49 11.15 -0.91
C LEU A 29 4.23 11.80 -1.52
N GLY A 30 3.12 11.79 -0.79
CA GLY A 30 1.85 12.40 -1.19
C GLY A 30 1.03 11.58 -2.19
N GLY A 31 1.49 10.39 -2.57
CA GLY A 31 0.75 9.44 -3.40
C GLY A 31 -0.26 8.59 -2.63
N ASP A 32 -0.93 7.72 -3.37
CA ASP A 32 -1.81 6.67 -2.87
C ASP A 32 -1.77 5.47 -3.84
N VAL A 33 -2.52 4.40 -3.54
CA VAL A 33 -2.62 3.21 -4.41
C VAL A 33 -2.97 3.54 -5.87
N ASN A 34 -3.73 4.61 -6.15
CA ASN A 34 -4.16 4.94 -7.51
C ASN A 34 -2.98 5.36 -8.39
N GLN A 35 -1.94 5.96 -7.81
CA GLN A 35 -0.73 6.32 -8.57
C GLN A 35 -0.05 5.07 -9.13
N THR A 36 0.04 4.01 -8.34
CA THR A 36 0.67 2.75 -8.75
C THR A 36 -0.21 1.97 -9.73
N PHE A 37 -1.50 1.81 -9.43
CA PHE A 37 -2.46 1.09 -10.27
C PHE A 37 -2.79 1.80 -11.58
N GLY A 38 -2.71 3.14 -11.61
CA GLY A 38 -2.91 3.92 -12.83
C GLY A 38 -1.73 3.85 -13.81
N LEU A 39 -0.52 3.58 -13.32
CA LEU A 39 0.68 3.48 -14.16
C LEU A 39 0.87 2.09 -14.76
N MET A 40 0.63 1.04 -13.98
CA MET A 40 0.93 -0.34 -14.36
C MET A 40 -0.31 -1.03 -14.95
N LYS A 41 -0.21 -1.42 -16.22
CA LYS A 41 -1.23 -2.26 -16.87
C LYS A 41 -1.27 -3.65 -16.25
N GLU A 42 -2.45 -4.28 -16.30
CA GLU A 42 -2.62 -5.66 -15.87
C GLU A 42 -1.75 -6.58 -16.74
N SER A 43 -1.14 -7.59 -16.13
CA SER A 43 -0.32 -8.59 -16.82
C SER A 43 -0.51 -9.94 -16.17
N ASN A 44 -0.50 -11.02 -16.96
CA ASN A 44 -0.71 -12.37 -16.43
C ASN A 44 0.49 -12.91 -15.63
N HIS A 45 1.64 -12.24 -15.68
CA HIS A 45 2.88 -12.70 -15.04
C HIS A 45 3.08 -12.11 -13.65
N ILE A 46 2.35 -11.05 -13.31
CA ILE A 46 2.49 -10.31 -12.05
C ILE A 46 1.12 -10.14 -11.42
N ARG A 47 1.02 -10.50 -10.14
CA ARG A 47 -0.09 -10.10 -9.26
C ARG A 47 0.26 -8.74 -8.66
N ARG A 48 -0.50 -7.70 -9.00
CA ARG A 48 -0.20 -6.34 -8.55
C ARG A 48 -0.81 -6.11 -7.18
N ILE A 49 0.03 -5.70 -6.25
CA ILE A 49 -0.37 -5.35 -4.89
C ILE A 49 0.13 -3.94 -4.62
N SER A 50 -0.70 -3.09 -4.03
CA SER A 50 -0.31 -1.75 -3.55
C SER A 50 -0.98 -1.47 -2.22
N LEU A 51 -0.41 -0.56 -1.45
CA LEU A 51 -0.78 -0.29 -0.06
C LEU A 51 -0.82 1.22 0.13
N ASP A 52 -1.84 1.72 0.83
CA ASP A 52 -1.83 3.07 1.36
C ASP A 52 -1.05 3.13 2.67
N PHE A 53 0.10 3.81 2.66
CA PHE A 53 0.86 4.12 3.87
C PHE A 53 0.04 4.89 4.90
N ARG A 54 0.54 4.89 6.14
CA ARG A 54 -0.05 5.64 7.24
C ARG A 54 -0.31 7.11 6.87
N GLY A 55 -1.52 7.58 7.12
CA GLY A 55 -1.96 8.95 6.81
C GLY A 55 -2.18 9.27 5.32
N HIS A 56 -2.17 8.28 4.43
CA HIS A 56 -2.36 8.47 2.98
C HIS A 56 -3.58 7.70 2.47
N GLY A 57 -4.16 8.17 1.36
CA GLY A 57 -5.30 7.53 0.69
C GLY A 57 -6.44 7.19 1.66
N LYS A 58 -6.77 5.91 1.76
CA LYS A 58 -7.80 5.37 2.65
C LYS A 58 -7.26 4.90 4.01
N THR A 59 -5.95 4.87 4.21
CA THR A 59 -5.31 4.66 5.51
C THR A 59 -5.21 5.99 6.27
N VAL A 60 -6.33 6.43 6.84
CA VAL A 60 -6.43 7.76 7.46
C VAL A 60 -5.64 7.87 8.78
N ALA A 61 -5.55 6.77 9.54
CA ALA A 61 -4.82 6.77 10.81
C ALA A 61 -3.30 6.76 10.58
N PHE A 62 -2.56 7.52 11.39
CA PHE A 62 -1.11 7.67 11.23
C PHE A 62 -0.26 7.33 12.47
N GLY A 63 -0.89 6.97 13.60
CA GLY A 63 -0.17 6.61 14.82
C GLY A 63 0.54 7.79 15.48
N HIS A 64 1.66 7.52 16.15
CA HIS A 64 2.46 8.55 16.80
C HIS A 64 3.33 9.29 15.77
N ALA A 65 3.46 10.61 15.91
CA ALA A 65 4.24 11.42 14.97
C ALA A 65 5.73 11.04 14.94
N ASP A 66 6.26 10.53 16.05
CA ASP A 66 7.67 10.10 16.14
C ASP A 66 7.98 8.84 15.31
N ASP A 67 6.94 8.13 14.84
CA ASP A 67 7.11 6.92 14.03
C ASP A 67 7.43 7.22 12.56
N PHE A 68 7.21 8.46 12.09
CA PHE A 68 7.42 8.81 10.68
C PHE A 68 8.88 8.66 10.27
N SER A 69 9.19 7.55 9.62
CA SER A 69 10.53 7.19 9.16
C SER A 69 10.46 6.20 8.02
N PHE A 70 11.52 6.13 7.21
CA PHE A 70 11.63 5.08 6.17
C PHE A 70 11.67 3.67 6.76
N LYS A 71 12.21 3.53 7.98
CA LYS A 71 12.21 2.25 8.69
C LYS A 71 10.78 1.80 8.96
N GLN A 72 9.94 2.70 9.47
CA GLN A 72 8.53 2.41 9.72
C GLN A 72 7.81 1.98 8.43
N PHE A 73 8.03 2.66 7.30
CA PHE A 73 7.41 2.25 6.03
C PHE A 73 7.79 0.82 5.59
N ALA A 74 8.93 0.28 6.02
CA ALA A 74 9.34 -1.09 5.73
C ALA A 74 8.79 -2.12 6.73
N GLU A 75 8.36 -1.67 7.92
CA GLU A 75 7.80 -2.51 9.00
C GLU A 75 6.26 -2.54 8.99
N VAL A 76 5.67 -1.86 8.00
CA VAL A 76 4.25 -1.52 7.75
C VAL A 76 3.67 -0.42 8.66
#